data_AF-A0A3D4UMM9-F1
#
_entry.id   AF-A0A3D4UMM9-F1
#
_cell.length_a   1.000
_cell.length_b   1.000
_cell.length_c   1.000
_cell.angle_alpha   90.00
_cell.angle_beta   90.00
_cell.angle_gamma   90.00
#
_symmetry.space_group_name_H-M   'P 1'
#
loop_
_entity.id
_entity.type
_entity.pdbx_description
1 polymer ?
#
loop_
_entity_poly.entity_id
_entity_poly.type
_entity_poly.pdbx_seq_one_letter_code
_entity_poly.pdbx_strand_id
1 'polypeptide(L)'
;MRQQIRIAALIATAGLCGTAIAQDSVSSNLGGLPGDALNPWSDHCAAYVVDLAPITTSAGHTFGVAPLLKSTQIDPNFFNNLGSTVGISTDVLSDVPFSRASYMQWSTAGAGVSAQNTMGDAVSPTGNASQFAIGWSEFGTTAAGESYNGMIGAIVNYDPSDANRLFVDRRMGAVNSSSDASGDSSQLGGVSVDANGNLYYRADDF
;
A
#
# COMPACT_ATOMS: atom_id res chain seq x y z
N MET A 1 35.06 -29.44 12.27
CA MET A 1 34.01 -29.91 11.34
C MET A 1 32.58 -29.69 11.83
N ARG A 2 32.09 -30.28 12.94
CA ARG A 2 30.67 -30.11 13.38
C ARG A 2 30.22 -28.65 13.59
N GLN A 3 31.12 -27.78 14.04
CA GLN A 3 30.83 -26.36 14.29
C GLN A 3 30.73 -25.54 12.99
N GLN A 4 31.53 -25.89 11.97
CA GLN A 4 31.51 -25.26 10.65
C GLN A 4 30.24 -25.61 9.86
N ILE A 5 29.72 -26.84 10.01
CA ILE A 5 28.45 -27.27 9.41
C ILE A 5 27.26 -26.50 10.01
N ARG A 6 27.27 -26.24 11.32
CA ARG A 6 26.21 -25.45 11.98
C ARG A 6 26.20 -23.98 11.56
N ILE A 7 27.38 -23.37 11.42
CA ILE A 7 27.51 -21.98 10.96
C ILE A 7 27.08 -21.87 9.48
N ALA A 8 27.51 -22.81 8.63
CA ALA A 8 27.10 -22.84 7.23
C ALA A 8 25.58 -23.06 7.07
N ALA A 9 24.97 -23.92 7.89
CA ALA A 9 23.53 -24.13 7.90
C ALA A 9 22.78 -22.86 8.33
N LEU A 10 23.25 -22.14 9.35
CA LEU A 10 22.65 -20.89 9.82
C LEU A 10 22.72 -19.77 8.77
N ILE A 11 23.88 -19.62 8.11
CA ILE A 11 24.10 -18.66 7.02
C ILE A 11 23.22 -19.01 5.81
N ALA A 12 23.10 -20.30 5.46
CA ALA A 12 22.23 -20.76 4.38
C ALA A 12 20.75 -20.50 4.69
N THR A 13 20.28 -20.74 5.92
CA THR A 13 18.89 -20.42 6.29
C THR A 13 18.61 -18.92 6.37
N ALA A 14 19.58 -18.10 6.77
CA ALA A 14 19.43 -16.64 6.77
C ALA A 14 19.46 -16.05 5.34
N GLY A 15 20.22 -16.66 4.41
CA GLY A 15 20.26 -16.26 3.00
C GLY A 15 19.08 -16.74 2.15
N LEU A 16 18.33 -17.75 2.61
CA LEU A 16 17.10 -18.23 1.96
C LEU A 16 15.88 -17.35 2.26
N CYS A 17 15.96 -16.45 3.24
CA CYS A 17 15.04 -15.32 3.39
C CYS A 17 15.40 -14.20 2.40
N GLY A 18 15.63 -14.57 1.13
CA GLY A 18 15.86 -13.64 0.04
C GLY A 18 14.80 -12.57 0.13
N THR A 19 15.25 -11.37 0.49
CA THR A 19 14.43 -10.23 0.84
C THR A 19 13.36 -10.07 -0.22
N ALA A 20 12.09 -10.15 0.17
CA ALA A 20 11.08 -9.44 -0.58
C ALA A 20 11.56 -7.99 -0.66
N ILE A 21 12.10 -7.57 -1.80
CA ILE A 21 12.31 -6.15 -2.12
C ILE A 21 10.92 -5.62 -2.44
N ALA A 22 10.04 -5.69 -1.45
CA ALA A 22 8.79 -5.00 -1.48
C ALA A 22 9.15 -3.52 -1.43
N GLN A 23 8.59 -2.73 -2.34
CA GLN A 23 8.68 -1.28 -2.31
C GLN A 23 7.79 -0.73 -1.18
N ASP A 24 8.03 -1.19 0.04
CA ASP A 24 7.56 -0.52 1.24
C ASP A 24 8.51 0.66 1.46
N SER A 25 7.96 1.87 1.40
CA SER A 25 8.74 3.06 1.75
C SER A 25 9.13 2.96 3.23
N VAL A 26 10.33 3.40 3.55
CA VAL A 26 10.83 3.50 4.92
C VAL A 26 10.95 4.98 5.25
N SER A 27 10.52 5.38 6.45
CA SER A 27 10.69 6.74 6.93
C SER A 27 12.15 7.16 6.83
N SER A 28 12.38 8.38 6.33
CA SER A 28 13.69 9.03 6.34
C SER A 28 14.18 9.30 7.76
N ASN A 29 13.27 9.25 8.75
CA ASN A 29 13.58 9.24 10.15
C ASN A 29 13.96 7.82 10.60
N LEU A 30 15.25 7.50 10.60
CA LEU A 30 15.89 6.20 10.82
C LEU A 30 15.30 5.34 11.99
N GLY A 31 14.13 4.73 11.77
CA GLY A 31 13.40 3.96 12.78
C GLY A 31 12.64 4.82 13.81
N GLY A 32 12.52 6.13 13.59
CA GLY A 32 11.86 7.08 14.48
C GLY A 32 10.47 7.50 14.01
N LEU A 33 9.74 8.14 14.90
CA LEU A 33 8.47 8.81 14.59
C LEU A 33 8.70 10.27 14.17
N PRO A 34 7.93 10.81 13.22
CA PRO A 34 6.81 10.17 12.54
C PRO A 34 7.25 9.12 11.50
N GLY A 35 6.36 8.15 11.25
CA GLY A 35 6.44 7.27 10.08
C GLY A 35 6.22 8.01 8.76
N ASP A 36 6.26 7.27 7.64
CA ASP A 36 6.10 7.81 6.29
C ASP A 36 4.76 7.47 5.63
N ALA A 37 3.76 7.11 6.44
CA ALA A 37 2.41 6.98 5.95
C ALA A 37 1.88 8.34 5.45
N LEU A 38 0.99 8.27 4.47
CA LEU A 38 0.39 9.45 3.85
C LEU A 38 -0.62 10.12 4.79
N ASN A 39 -0.71 11.43 4.75
CA ASN A 39 -1.71 12.18 5.52
C ASN A 39 -3.07 12.14 4.79
N PRO A 40 -4.17 11.82 5.48
CA PRO A 40 -5.46 11.65 4.81
C PRO A 40 -6.10 12.95 4.31
N TRP A 41 -5.67 14.11 4.82
CA TRP A 41 -6.22 15.42 4.47
C TRP A 41 -5.36 16.21 3.48
N SER A 42 -4.07 15.91 3.37
CA SER A 42 -3.17 16.56 2.38
C SER A 42 -2.75 15.63 1.25
N ASP A 43 -2.67 14.32 1.48
CA ASP A 43 -2.03 13.37 0.56
C ASP A 43 -3.06 12.37 -0.01
N HIS A 44 -4.03 12.92 -0.73
CA HIS A 44 -5.22 12.20 -1.21
C HIS A 44 -4.92 11.16 -2.30
N CYS A 45 -3.78 11.28 -2.99
CA CYS A 45 -3.44 10.44 -4.14
C CYS A 45 -1.95 10.12 -4.13
N ALA A 46 -1.60 8.87 -4.42
CA ALA A 46 -0.21 8.46 -4.64
C ALA A 46 -0.18 7.34 -5.68
N ALA A 47 0.76 7.44 -6.63
CA ALA A 47 0.95 6.46 -7.68
C ALA A 47 2.36 5.87 -7.58
N TYR A 48 2.46 4.56 -7.43
CA TYR A 48 3.75 3.89 -7.25
C TYR A 48 3.80 2.52 -7.90
N VAL A 49 5.02 2.07 -8.16
CA VAL A 49 5.31 0.72 -8.60
C VAL A 49 5.53 -0.17 -7.37
N VAL A 50 5.14 -1.43 -7.46
CA VAL A 50 5.59 -2.48 -6.54
C VAL A 50 5.91 -3.76 -7.29
N ASP A 51 7.10 -4.29 -7.05
CA ASP A 51 7.53 -5.58 -7.59
C ASP A 51 7.13 -6.72 -6.62
N LEU A 52 6.57 -7.79 -7.18
CA LEU A 52 6.14 -8.98 -6.46
C LEU A 52 7.35 -9.78 -5.98
N ALA A 53 7.37 -10.12 -4.68
CA ALA A 53 8.29 -11.10 -4.15
C ALA A 53 7.74 -12.51 -4.34
N PRO A 54 8.50 -13.43 -4.97
CA PRO A 54 8.03 -14.79 -5.18
C PRO A 54 8.08 -15.60 -3.88
N ILE A 55 6.99 -16.33 -3.58
CA ILE A 55 6.92 -17.34 -2.54
C ILE A 55 6.58 -18.68 -3.20
N THR A 56 7.49 -19.64 -3.14
CA THR A 56 7.27 -20.99 -3.65
C THR A 56 6.83 -21.92 -2.53
N THR A 57 5.69 -22.56 -2.70
CA THR A 57 5.17 -23.59 -1.78
C THR A 57 5.93 -24.90 -1.92
N SER A 58 5.79 -25.79 -0.92
CA SER A 58 6.39 -27.13 -0.94
C SER A 58 5.91 -28.01 -2.10
N ALA A 59 4.74 -27.71 -2.68
CA ALA A 59 4.19 -28.40 -3.84
C ALA A 59 4.70 -27.82 -5.19
N GLY A 60 5.56 -26.80 -5.16
CA GLY A 60 6.14 -26.18 -6.36
C GLY A 60 5.30 -25.05 -6.97
N HIS A 61 4.19 -24.64 -6.34
CA HIS A 61 3.44 -23.45 -6.79
C HIS A 61 4.12 -22.17 -6.33
N THR A 62 4.28 -21.21 -7.22
CA THR A 62 4.83 -19.87 -6.92
C THR A 62 3.70 -18.85 -6.85
N PHE A 63 3.69 -18.06 -5.79
CA PHE A 63 2.82 -16.90 -5.58
C PHE A 63 3.67 -15.63 -5.56
N GLY A 64 3.11 -14.50 -5.98
CA GLY A 64 3.70 -13.18 -5.78
C GLY A 64 3.09 -12.51 -4.56
N VAL A 65 3.92 -11.85 -3.75
CA VAL A 65 3.47 -11.07 -2.58
C VAL A 65 4.06 -9.67 -2.63
N ALA A 66 3.21 -8.67 -2.42
CA ALA A 66 3.60 -7.26 -2.33
C ALA A 66 2.64 -6.47 -1.43
N PRO A 67 3.11 -5.41 -0.75
CA PRO A 67 2.24 -4.45 -0.08
C PRO A 67 1.59 -3.54 -1.12
N LEU A 68 0.26 -3.56 -1.19
CA LEU A 68 -0.49 -2.71 -2.13
C LEU A 68 -0.99 -1.42 -1.49
N LEU A 69 -1.32 -1.45 -0.20
CA LEU A 69 -1.81 -0.29 0.56
C LEU A 69 -1.08 -0.18 1.90
N LYS A 70 -0.88 1.06 2.32
CA LYS A 70 -0.45 1.45 3.67
C LYS A 70 -1.54 2.37 4.24
N SER A 71 -1.90 2.14 5.50
CA SER A 71 -2.81 3.02 6.25
C SER A 71 -2.19 4.41 6.41
N THR A 72 -3.03 5.41 6.65
CA THR A 72 -2.63 6.82 6.76
C THR A 72 -2.04 7.13 8.13
N GLN A 73 -1.37 8.28 8.25
CA GLN A 73 -0.94 8.84 9.54
C GLN A 73 -1.82 10.04 9.90
N ILE A 74 -2.50 9.93 11.04
CA ILE A 74 -3.32 11.02 11.62
C ILE A 74 -2.75 11.58 12.92
N ASP A 75 -1.85 10.84 13.57
CA ASP A 75 -1.14 11.27 14.78
C ASP A 75 0.36 11.03 14.56
N PRO A 76 1.20 12.08 14.64
CA PRO A 76 2.64 11.96 14.43
C PRO A 76 3.35 11.08 15.48
N ASN A 77 2.70 10.79 16.62
CA ASN A 77 3.21 9.87 17.64
C ASN A 77 2.98 8.39 17.29
N PHE A 78 2.30 8.10 16.18
CA PHE A 78 2.13 6.76 15.65
C PHE A 78 2.61 6.69 14.20
N PHE A 79 3.02 5.49 13.77
CA PHE A 79 3.49 5.30 12.40
C PHE A 79 2.34 5.43 11.39
N ASN A 80 1.17 4.91 11.74
CA ASN A 80 -0.01 4.81 10.89
C ASN A 80 -1.25 4.42 11.72
N ASN A 81 -2.42 4.50 11.08
CA ASN A 81 -3.70 4.02 11.56
C ASN A 81 -3.83 2.50 11.51
N LEU A 82 -4.84 2.00 12.21
CA LEU A 82 -5.18 0.58 12.23
C LEU A 82 -6.07 0.21 11.04
N GLY A 83 -5.75 -0.90 10.40
CA GLY A 83 -6.60 -1.48 9.37
C GLY A 83 -7.84 -2.16 9.94
N SER A 84 -8.93 -2.05 9.20
CA SER A 84 -10.18 -2.75 9.47
C SER A 84 -10.50 -3.69 8.30
N THR A 85 -11.58 -3.44 7.57
CA THR A 85 -12.05 -4.30 6.49
C THR A 85 -11.23 -4.06 5.22
N VAL A 86 -10.95 -5.13 4.48
CA VAL A 86 -10.30 -5.11 3.17
C VAL A 86 -11.20 -5.78 2.15
N GLY A 87 -11.24 -5.23 0.94
CA GLY A 87 -11.96 -5.77 -0.21
C GLY A 87 -11.06 -5.81 -1.44
N ILE A 88 -11.27 -6.79 -2.31
CA ILE A 88 -10.63 -6.90 -3.62
C ILE A 88 -11.72 -7.17 -4.66
N SER A 89 -11.58 -6.61 -5.86
CA SER A 89 -12.52 -6.86 -6.94
C SER A 89 -12.49 -8.34 -7.33
N THR A 90 -13.67 -8.90 -7.63
CA THR A 90 -13.78 -10.29 -8.10
C THR A 90 -13.33 -10.46 -9.54
N ASP A 91 -13.46 -9.40 -10.33
CA ASP A 91 -13.11 -9.37 -11.74
C ASP A 91 -11.76 -8.71 -11.99
N VAL A 92 -11.16 -9.06 -13.12
CA VAL A 92 -9.99 -8.41 -13.70
C VAL A 92 -10.40 -7.87 -15.07
N LEU A 93 -10.22 -6.57 -15.30
CA LEU A 93 -10.39 -5.99 -16.62
C LEU A 93 -9.13 -6.24 -17.43
N SER A 94 -9.28 -6.62 -18.70
CA SER A 94 -8.17 -6.81 -19.63
C SER A 94 -8.17 -5.72 -20.70
N ASP A 95 -7.01 -5.41 -21.24
CA ASP A 95 -6.85 -4.49 -22.38
C ASP A 95 -7.34 -3.07 -22.08
N VAL A 96 -7.12 -2.60 -20.84
CA VAL A 96 -7.48 -1.24 -20.40
C VAL A 96 -6.23 -0.36 -20.30
N PRO A 97 -6.33 0.96 -20.46
CA PRO A 97 -5.19 1.84 -20.23
C PRO A 97 -4.73 1.78 -18.76
N PHE A 98 -3.45 2.05 -18.53
CA PHE A 98 -2.96 2.29 -17.17
C PHE A 98 -3.69 3.48 -16.54
N SER A 99 -4.02 3.37 -15.25
CA SER A 99 -4.77 4.39 -14.50
C SER A 99 -4.05 5.74 -14.40
N ARG A 100 -2.71 5.73 -14.49
CA ARG A 100 -1.85 6.91 -14.53
C ARG A 100 -0.84 6.82 -15.67
N ALA A 101 -0.43 7.98 -16.17
CA ALA A 101 0.64 8.08 -17.17
C ALA A 101 2.04 7.87 -16.57
N SER A 102 2.19 8.04 -15.25
CA SER A 102 3.47 7.90 -14.55
C SER A 102 3.26 7.47 -13.10
N TYR A 103 4.19 6.67 -12.60
CA TYR A 103 4.23 6.10 -11.25
C TYR A 103 5.62 6.30 -10.65
N MET A 104 5.71 6.39 -9.33
CA MET A 104 7.00 6.49 -8.64
C MET A 104 7.54 5.10 -8.31
N GLN A 105 8.80 4.84 -8.67
CA GLN A 105 9.55 3.64 -8.30
C GLN A 105 10.74 4.04 -7.43
N TRP A 106 11.01 3.28 -6.38
CA TRP A 106 12.23 3.42 -5.59
C TRP A 106 12.84 2.08 -5.22
N SER A 107 14.15 2.05 -5.00
CA SER A 107 14.91 0.87 -4.60
C SER A 107 15.83 1.12 -3.40
N THR A 108 15.76 2.31 -2.81
CA THR A 108 16.59 2.74 -1.68
C THR A 108 15.72 3.09 -0.47
N ALA A 109 16.24 2.84 0.73
CA ALA A 109 15.58 3.24 1.96
C ALA A 109 15.48 4.76 2.07
N GLY A 110 14.37 5.27 2.62
CA GLY A 110 14.11 6.71 2.73
C GLY A 110 13.45 7.33 1.49
N ALA A 111 13.36 6.60 0.38
CA ALA A 111 12.61 7.01 -0.79
C ALA A 111 11.16 6.50 -0.77
N GLY A 112 10.25 7.22 -1.42
CA GLY A 112 8.82 6.93 -1.35
C GLY A 112 7.94 8.05 -1.90
N VAL A 113 6.63 7.93 -1.63
CA VAL A 113 5.59 8.85 -2.10
C VAL A 113 5.11 9.85 -1.04
N SER A 114 5.52 9.69 0.22
CA SER A 114 5.23 10.68 1.26
C SER A 114 6.13 11.90 1.13
N ALA A 115 5.64 13.06 1.56
CA ALA A 115 6.39 14.32 1.54
C ALA A 115 7.67 14.27 2.38
N GLN A 116 7.79 13.33 3.33
CA GLN A 116 8.99 13.14 4.14
C GLN A 116 10.08 12.30 3.45
N ASN A 117 9.74 11.62 2.35
CA ASN A 117 10.68 10.79 1.62
C ASN A 117 11.46 11.58 0.58
N THR A 118 12.62 11.05 0.21
CA THR A 118 13.23 11.45 -1.06
C THR A 118 12.37 10.90 -2.20
N MET A 119 12.10 11.72 -3.22
CA MET A 119 11.29 11.30 -4.35
C MET A 119 11.98 10.15 -5.11
N GLY A 120 11.20 9.14 -5.51
CA GLY A 120 11.69 8.05 -6.37
C GLY A 120 11.92 8.47 -7.83
N ASP A 121 12.17 7.49 -8.68
CA ASP A 121 12.25 7.66 -10.13
C ASP A 121 10.87 7.49 -10.78
N ALA A 122 10.56 8.33 -11.76
CA ALA A 122 9.32 8.24 -12.51
C ALA A 122 9.38 7.10 -13.55
N VAL A 123 8.37 6.24 -13.56
CA VAL A 123 8.16 5.16 -14.52
C VAL A 123 6.86 5.40 -15.27
N SER A 124 6.92 5.40 -16.59
CA SER A 124 5.76 5.59 -17.45
C SER A 124 5.50 4.31 -18.24
N PRO A 125 4.55 3.46 -17.82
CA PRO A 125 4.21 2.26 -18.57
C PRO A 125 3.58 2.63 -19.92
N THR A 126 3.66 1.70 -20.87
CA THR A 126 3.10 1.88 -22.23
C THR A 126 2.21 0.69 -22.58
N GLY A 127 1.33 0.88 -23.56
CA GLY A 127 0.37 -0.16 -23.95
C GLY A 127 -0.82 -0.24 -23.00
N ASN A 128 -1.47 -1.40 -23.00
CA ASN A 128 -2.64 -1.69 -22.19
C ASN A 128 -2.28 -2.68 -21.07
N ALA A 129 -3.00 -2.57 -19.97
CA ALA A 129 -2.83 -3.34 -18.75
C ALA A 129 -3.98 -4.33 -18.54
N SER A 130 -3.72 -5.29 -17.67
CA SER A 130 -4.77 -5.93 -16.86
C SER A 130 -4.97 -5.13 -15.58
N GLN A 131 -6.20 -5.06 -15.08
CA GLN A 131 -6.57 -4.21 -13.95
C GLN A 131 -7.48 -4.94 -12.96
N PHE A 132 -7.18 -4.80 -11.69
CA PHE A 132 -8.10 -5.09 -10.59
C PHE A 132 -8.07 -3.91 -9.60
N ALA A 133 -8.93 -3.95 -8.60
CA ALA A 133 -8.96 -2.92 -7.57
C ALA A 133 -9.01 -3.52 -6.17
N ILE A 134 -8.54 -2.74 -5.20
CA ILE A 134 -8.57 -3.06 -3.78
C ILE A 134 -9.12 -1.88 -2.98
N GLY A 135 -9.78 -2.18 -1.88
CA GLY A 135 -10.31 -1.22 -0.93
C GLY A 135 -9.92 -1.61 0.48
N TRP A 136 -9.72 -0.61 1.34
CA TRP A 136 -9.31 -0.76 2.72
C TRP A 136 -10.00 0.30 3.57
N SER A 137 -10.59 -0.11 4.68
CA SER A 137 -11.09 0.81 5.72
C SER A 137 -10.11 0.86 6.88
N GLU A 138 -9.93 2.03 7.47
CA GLU A 138 -9.02 2.25 8.59
C GLU A 138 -9.68 3.10 9.67
N PHE A 139 -9.14 3.03 10.88
CA PHE A 139 -9.60 3.80 12.02
C PHE A 139 -8.45 4.18 12.96
N GLY A 140 -8.70 5.20 13.76
CA GLY A 140 -7.76 5.66 14.77
C GLY A 140 -8.33 6.80 15.60
N THR A 141 -7.44 7.44 16.36
CA THR A 141 -7.73 8.66 17.11
C THR A 141 -6.70 9.70 16.72
N THR A 142 -7.14 10.91 16.38
CA THR A 142 -6.24 12.00 16.00
C THR A 142 -5.44 12.49 17.21
N ALA A 143 -4.38 13.26 16.98
CA ALA A 143 -3.62 13.88 18.05
C ALA A 143 -4.46 14.84 18.93
N ALA A 144 -5.58 15.36 18.40
CA ALA A 144 -6.53 16.18 19.15
C ALA A 144 -7.51 15.36 20.01
N GLY A 145 -7.48 14.03 19.90
CA GLY A 145 -8.40 13.13 20.62
C GLY A 145 -9.69 12.83 19.86
N GLU A 146 -9.79 13.20 18.58
CA GLU A 146 -10.99 13.01 17.77
C GLU A 146 -11.00 11.60 17.13
N SER A 147 -12.19 11.05 16.96
CA SER A 147 -12.37 9.75 16.28
C SER A 147 -12.15 9.89 14.77
N TYR A 148 -11.42 8.95 14.19
CA TYR A 148 -11.12 8.93 12.75
C TYR A 148 -11.54 7.61 12.10
N ASN A 149 -12.21 7.71 10.95
CA ASN A 149 -12.41 6.62 10.00
C ASN A 149 -12.04 7.07 8.58
N GLY A 150 -11.32 6.22 7.87
CA GLY A 150 -10.86 6.48 6.51
C GLY A 150 -11.18 5.32 5.57
N MET A 151 -11.41 5.67 4.31
CA MET A 151 -11.59 4.73 3.20
C MET A 151 -10.49 4.97 2.18
N ILE A 152 -9.66 3.95 1.95
CA ILE A 152 -8.57 3.96 0.98
C ILE A 152 -8.94 2.99 -0.16
N GLY A 153 -8.78 3.44 -1.39
CA GLY A 153 -8.91 2.59 -2.58
C GLY A 153 -7.62 2.58 -3.37
N ALA A 154 -7.39 1.54 -4.16
CA ALA A 154 -6.40 1.59 -5.24
C ALA A 154 -6.87 0.83 -6.47
N ILE A 155 -6.55 1.41 -7.63
CA ILE A 155 -6.55 0.69 -8.90
C ILE A 155 -5.15 0.09 -9.07
N VAL A 156 -5.08 -1.19 -9.40
CA VAL A 156 -3.83 -1.92 -9.62
C VAL A 156 -3.80 -2.40 -11.06
N ASN A 157 -2.83 -1.88 -11.82
CA ASN A 157 -2.56 -2.28 -13.19
C ASN A 157 -1.32 -3.17 -13.25
N TYR A 158 -1.25 -4.08 -14.22
CA TYR A 158 -0.03 -4.81 -14.58
C TYR A 158 0.00 -5.13 -16.07
N ASP A 159 1.20 -5.22 -16.63
CA ASP A 159 1.39 -5.73 -17.99
C ASP A 159 1.19 -7.26 -17.96
N PRO A 160 0.26 -7.84 -18.74
CA PRO A 160 0.06 -9.29 -18.73
C PRO A 160 1.28 -10.08 -19.20
N SER A 161 2.23 -9.46 -19.91
CA SER A 161 3.51 -10.06 -20.29
C SER A 161 4.58 -9.99 -19.18
N ASP A 162 4.40 -9.12 -18.19
CA ASP A 162 5.22 -9.02 -16.98
C ASP A 162 4.34 -8.77 -15.74
N ALA A 163 3.67 -9.83 -15.29
CA ALA A 163 2.79 -9.77 -14.13
C ALA A 163 3.52 -9.67 -12.78
N ASN A 164 4.86 -9.63 -12.77
CA ASN A 164 5.64 -9.47 -11.54
C ASN A 164 5.69 -8.03 -11.06
N ARG A 165 5.33 -7.07 -11.91
CA ARG A 165 5.32 -5.65 -11.58
C ARG A 165 3.90 -5.12 -11.56
N LEU A 166 3.54 -4.50 -10.44
CA LEU A 166 2.25 -3.88 -10.24
C LEU A 166 2.40 -2.35 -10.22
N PHE A 167 1.43 -1.67 -10.82
CA PHE A 167 1.33 -0.22 -10.89
C PHE A 167 0.09 0.21 -10.11
N VAL A 168 0.30 0.82 -8.95
CA VAL A 168 -0.75 1.11 -7.96
C VAL A 168 -1.09 2.60 -8.01
N ASP A 169 -2.34 2.94 -8.29
CA ASP A 169 -2.92 4.29 -8.11
C ASP A 169 -3.78 4.28 -6.85
N ARG A 170 -3.17 4.63 -5.71
CA ARG A 170 -3.81 4.73 -4.40
C ARG A 170 -4.51 6.07 -4.25
N ARG A 171 -5.71 6.07 -3.68
CA ARG A 171 -6.50 7.26 -3.36
C ARG A 171 -7.18 7.17 -2.00
N MET A 172 -7.27 8.30 -1.32
CA MET A 172 -8.25 8.48 -0.25
C MET A 172 -9.63 8.63 -0.89
N GLY A 173 -10.52 7.69 -0.63
CA GLY A 173 -11.89 7.70 -1.13
C GLY A 173 -12.83 8.54 -0.25
N ALA A 174 -12.68 8.43 1.07
CA ALA A 174 -13.46 9.19 2.04
C ALA A 174 -12.75 9.26 3.41
N VAL A 175 -13.06 10.31 4.16
CA VAL A 175 -12.65 10.50 5.55
C VAL A 175 -13.82 11.11 6.32
N ASN A 176 -13.95 10.80 7.60
CA ASN A 176 -15.06 11.28 8.43
C ASN A 176 -14.82 12.65 9.08
N SER A 177 -13.68 13.30 8.83
CA SER A 177 -13.37 14.63 9.36
C SER A 177 -12.67 15.48 8.30
N SER A 178 -12.80 16.80 8.41
CA SER A 178 -12.12 17.75 7.51
C SER A 178 -10.67 18.04 7.91
N SER A 179 -10.28 17.76 9.15
CA SER A 179 -8.92 17.90 9.67
C SER A 179 -8.69 17.04 10.92
N ASP A 180 -7.47 17.05 11.43
CA ASP A 180 -7.05 16.38 12.67
C ASP A 180 -7.74 16.94 13.93
N ALA A 181 -8.01 18.24 13.95
CA ALA A 181 -8.66 18.95 15.05
C ALA A 181 -10.19 19.07 14.89
N SER A 182 -10.76 18.55 13.81
CA SER A 182 -12.21 18.55 13.60
C SER A 182 -12.79 17.24 14.08
N GLY A 183 -13.86 17.31 14.90
CA GLY A 183 -14.65 16.13 15.26
C GLY A 183 -15.22 15.43 14.03
N ASP A 184 -15.57 14.16 14.20
CA ASP A 184 -16.16 13.37 13.13
C ASP A 184 -17.57 13.84 12.76
N SER A 185 -17.84 13.85 11.47
CA SER A 185 -19.17 14.16 10.90
C SER A 185 -19.97 12.92 10.56
N SER A 186 -19.38 11.73 10.70
CA SER A 186 -19.99 10.44 10.39
C SER A 186 -19.13 9.28 10.92
N GLN A 187 -19.69 8.08 10.96
CA GLN A 187 -18.92 6.84 11.09
C GLN A 187 -18.83 6.14 9.74
N LEU A 188 -17.63 5.82 9.29
CA LEU A 188 -17.40 5.13 8.03
C LEU A 188 -16.98 3.68 8.30
N GLY A 189 -17.60 2.72 7.63
CA GLY A 189 -17.33 1.30 7.87
C GLY A 189 -17.59 0.39 6.67
N GLY A 190 -16.96 -0.79 6.74
CA GLY A 190 -16.94 -1.77 5.65
C GLY A 190 -16.16 -1.27 4.43
N VAL A 191 -15.94 -2.15 3.47
CA VAL A 191 -15.44 -1.74 2.14
C VAL A 191 -15.69 -2.86 1.12
N SER A 192 -16.13 -2.50 -0.07
CA SER A 192 -16.03 -3.34 -1.26
C SER A 192 -15.62 -2.48 -2.45
N VAL A 193 -15.14 -3.13 -3.51
CA VAL A 193 -14.61 -2.46 -4.68
C VAL A 193 -14.88 -3.30 -5.93
N ASP A 194 -15.18 -2.65 -7.05
CA ASP A 194 -15.24 -3.31 -8.35
C ASP A 194 -13.97 -3.07 -9.18
N ALA A 195 -13.80 -3.81 -10.27
CA ALA A 195 -12.58 -3.76 -11.07
C ALA A 195 -12.36 -2.42 -11.80
N ASN A 196 -13.39 -1.58 -11.89
CA ASN A 196 -13.30 -0.20 -12.39
C ASN A 196 -12.74 0.77 -11.33
N GLY A 197 -12.58 0.33 -10.08
CA GLY A 197 -12.10 1.14 -8.98
C GLY A 197 -13.20 1.92 -8.26
N ASN A 198 -14.48 1.59 -8.46
CA ASN A 198 -15.54 2.19 -7.65
C ASN A 198 -15.49 1.60 -6.24
N LEU A 199 -15.36 2.48 -5.25
CA LEU A 199 -15.28 2.12 -3.84
C LEU A 199 -16.65 2.25 -3.18
N TYR A 200 -17.13 1.19 -2.55
CA TYR A 200 -18.40 1.15 -1.85
C TYR A 200 -18.15 0.97 -0.36
N TYR A 201 -18.79 1.81 0.46
CA TYR A 201 -18.66 1.79 1.92
C TYR A 201 -19.98 2.24 2.55
N ARG A 202 -20.12 1.97 3.85
CA ARG A 202 -21.24 2.44 4.64
C ARG A 202 -20.83 3.72 5.38
N ALA A 203 -21.73 4.69 5.41
CA ALA A 203 -21.64 5.87 6.25
C ALA A 203 -22.89 5.93 7.15
N ASP A 204 -22.68 6.08 8.45
CA ASP A 204 -23.73 6.25 9.46
C ASP A 204 -23.56 7.61 10.19
N ASP A 205 -24.63 8.06 10.84
CA ASP A 205 -24.67 9.25 11.73
C ASP A 205 -24.22 10.55 11.05
N PHE A 206 -24.89 10.89 9.94
CA PHE A 206 -24.67 12.10 9.14
C PHE A 206 -25.69 13.23 9.45
#